data_AF-A0AAV1QZF6-F1
#
_entry.id   AF-A0AAV1QZF6-F1
#
_cell.length_a   1.000
_cell.length_b   1.000
_cell.length_c   1.000
_cell.angle_alpha   90.00
_cell.angle_beta   90.00
_cell.angle_gamma   90.00
#
_symmetry.space_group_name_H-M   'P 1'
#
loop_
_entity.id
_entity.type
_entity.pdbx_description
1 polymer ?
#
loop_
_entity_poly.entity_id
_entity_poly.type
_entity_poly.pdbx_seq_one_letter_code
_entity_poly.pdbx_strand_id
1 'polypeptide(L)'
;MGLIISGSLIHALVMGGVAIRKSREFRFSGNHYGNDIALVAFEIQTCLSQINRASFPKGFVFGTASSAFQYEGAVKEDGRGPSVWDAFSHTFGKIIDFSNADVAVDQYHRFDEDIKLMKDMGMDAYRFSISWSRIFPNGTGKINQAGVDHYNKFINALLAQGIEPYVTLFHWDLPQVLHDRYNGWLSPQI
;
A
#
# COMPACT_ATOMS: atom_id res chain seq x y z
N MET A 1 -10.92 18.23 -8.16
CA MET A 1 -10.37 17.38 -7.09
C MET A 1 -9.87 16.10 -7.75
N GLY A 2 -8.62 16.09 -8.20
CA GLY A 2 -8.02 14.91 -8.82
C GLY A 2 -7.22 14.15 -7.78
N LEU A 3 -7.35 12.83 -7.74
CA LEU A 3 -6.50 11.95 -6.94
C LEU A 3 -5.36 11.44 -7.84
N ILE A 4 -4.13 11.47 -7.33
CA ILE A 4 -2.94 10.92 -7.97
C ILE A 4 -2.87 9.43 -7.57
N ILE A 5 -2.85 8.51 -8.55
CA ILE A 5 -2.54 7.08 -8.33
C ILE A 5 -1.06 6.80 -8.70
N SER A 6 -0.29 7.80 -9.13
CA SER A 6 1.17 7.69 -9.12
C SER A 6 1.70 7.59 -7.69
N GLY A 7 2.44 6.51 -7.43
CA GLY A 7 3.09 6.23 -6.15
C GLY A 7 3.74 7.45 -5.52
N SER A 8 3.58 7.54 -4.20
CA SER A 8 4.06 8.60 -3.31
C SER A 8 3.15 9.83 -3.19
N LEU A 9 1.96 9.68 -2.57
CA LEU A 9 1.47 10.70 -1.63
C LEU A 9 0.36 10.15 -0.69
N ILE A 10 0.80 9.70 0.49
CA ILE A 10 0.25 10.03 1.81
C ILE A 10 -1.29 10.11 1.93
N HIS A 11 -1.88 9.01 2.40
CA HIS A 11 -2.77 9.04 3.57
C HIS A 11 -2.36 7.90 4.52
N ALA A 12 -1.18 8.06 5.12
CA ALA A 12 -0.83 7.35 6.34
C ALA A 12 -1.09 8.32 7.50
N LEU A 13 -2.32 8.35 8.00
CA LEU A 13 -2.54 8.80 9.38
C LEU A 13 -2.29 7.60 10.31
N VAL A 14 -1.05 7.14 10.32
CA VAL A 14 -0.43 6.49 11.47
C VAL A 14 0.90 7.22 11.60
N MET A 15 1.08 7.91 12.71
CA MET A 15 2.30 8.67 13.01
C MET A 15 3.52 7.75 12.81
N GLY A 16 4.33 8.07 11.80
CA GLY A 16 5.62 7.42 11.54
C GLY A 16 5.58 6.37 10.42
N GLY A 17 5.63 6.81 9.16
CA GLY A 17 5.82 5.92 8.01
C GLY A 17 6.74 6.58 6.98
N VAL A 18 8.01 6.17 6.97
CA VAL A 18 8.99 6.54 5.95
C VAL A 18 8.73 5.69 4.70
N ALA A 19 8.31 6.31 3.61
CA ALA A 19 8.28 5.67 2.29
C ALA A 19 9.65 5.84 1.64
N ILE A 20 10.43 4.76 1.48
CA ILE A 20 11.69 4.80 0.71
C ILE A 20 11.76 3.62 -0.25
N ARG A 21 11.61 3.94 -1.54
CA ARG A 21 12.16 3.15 -2.65
C ARG A 21 13.62 3.60 -2.84
N LYS A 22 14.55 2.66 -2.90
CA LYS A 22 15.98 2.93 -3.16
C LYS A 22 16.13 3.61 -4.53
N SER A 23 16.31 4.94 -4.55
CA SER A 23 16.70 5.66 -5.76
C SER A 23 18.19 5.40 -6.02
N ARG A 24 18.53 5.13 -7.28
CA ARG A 24 19.92 4.92 -7.73
C ARG A 24 20.72 6.20 -7.51
N GLU A 25 21.96 6.06 -7.04
CA GLU A 25 22.93 7.14 -6.90
C GLU A 25 23.14 7.87 -8.23
N PHE A 26 22.83 9.16 -8.28
CA PHE A 26 23.31 10.06 -9.32
C PHE A 26 24.62 10.68 -8.84
N ARG A 27 25.75 10.30 -9.46
CA ARG A 27 27.00 11.06 -9.37
C ARG A 27 26.88 12.31 -10.24
N PHE A 28 26.97 13.49 -9.64
CA PHE A 28 27.27 14.73 -10.36
C PHE A 28 28.78 14.96 -10.32
N SER A 29 29.45 14.94 -11.49
CA SER A 29 30.77 15.56 -11.66
C SER A 29 30.57 17.06 -11.88
N GLY A 30 31.28 17.89 -11.10
CA GLY A 30 31.10 19.34 -11.13
C GLY A 30 31.53 20.02 -12.42
N ASN A 31 31.03 21.24 -12.63
CA ASN A 31 31.86 22.41 -12.90
C ASN A 31 31.11 23.71 -12.61
N HIS A 32 31.88 24.66 -12.09
CA HIS A 32 31.54 25.99 -11.58
C HIS A 32 30.71 26.87 -12.52
N TYR A 33 29.82 27.71 -11.96
CA TYR A 33 29.87 29.19 -12.02
C TYR A 33 28.90 29.78 -10.97
N GLY A 34 29.35 30.85 -10.31
CA GLY A 34 28.89 31.28 -8.99
C GLY A 34 27.53 31.96 -8.91
N ASN A 35 26.99 31.91 -7.69
CA ASN A 35 26.21 32.95 -7.01
C ASN A 35 26.40 32.70 -5.51
N ASP A 36 26.99 33.66 -4.81
CA ASP A 36 27.25 33.62 -3.37
C ASP A 36 25.93 33.52 -2.59
N ILE A 37 25.52 32.30 -2.25
CA ILE A 37 24.54 32.06 -1.19
C ILE A 37 25.35 31.90 0.08
N ALA A 38 25.39 32.95 0.89
CA ALA A 38 25.90 32.84 2.26
C ALA A 38 25.11 31.75 2.99
N LEU A 39 25.78 30.64 3.27
CA LEU A 39 25.24 29.56 4.07
C LEU A 39 25.20 30.06 5.52
N VAL A 40 24.06 30.61 5.94
CA VAL A 40 23.80 30.85 7.35
C VAL A 40 23.63 29.47 7.99
N ALA A 41 24.70 28.96 8.60
CA ALA A 41 24.64 27.79 9.46
C ALA A 41 23.85 28.18 10.71
N PHE A 42 22.54 27.97 10.66
CA PHE A 42 21.72 27.95 11.86
C PHE A 42 22.04 26.63 12.56
N GLU A 43 22.82 26.69 13.65
CA GLU A 43 22.93 25.57 14.57
C GLU A 43 21.56 25.36 15.23
N ILE A 44 20.71 24.57 14.57
CA ILE A 44 19.60 23.92 15.26
C ILE A 44 20.27 22.85 16.13
N GLN A 45 20.60 23.22 17.37
CA GLN A 45 20.82 22.26 18.44
C GLN A 45 19.47 21.59 18.75
N THR A 46 18.97 20.76 17.83
CA THR A 46 17.93 19.78 18.15
C THR A 46 18.57 18.89 19.19
N CYS A 47 18.05 18.95 20.41
CA CYS A 47 18.29 17.92 21.41
C CYS A 47 17.78 16.61 20.80
N LEU A 48 18.65 15.90 20.09
CA LEU A 48 18.40 14.58 19.54
C LEU A 48 18.36 13.63 20.74
N SER A 49 17.25 13.62 21.48
CA SER A 49 16.87 12.39 22.15
C SER A 49 16.71 11.38 21.01
N GLN A 50 17.69 10.49 20.87
CA GLN A 50 17.58 9.40 19.91
C GLN A 50 16.42 8.50 20.37
N ILE A 51 15.24 8.74 19.78
CA ILE A 51 14.07 7.90 19.98
C ILE A 51 14.46 6.51 19.50
N ASN A 52 14.35 5.54 20.39
CA ASN A 52 14.61 4.14 20.09
C ASN A 52 13.47 3.29 20.65
N ARG A 53 13.50 1.98 20.40
CA ARG A 53 12.41 1.09 20.81
C ARG A 53 12.17 1.05 22.32
N ALA A 54 13.18 1.33 23.15
CA ALA A 54 13.03 1.40 24.61
C ALA A 54 12.33 2.68 25.07
N SER A 55 12.15 3.67 24.19
CA SER A 55 11.35 4.87 24.46
C SER A 55 9.84 4.59 24.48
N PHE A 56 9.39 3.39 24.09
CA PHE A 56 7.98 3.00 24.01
C PHE A 56 7.63 1.94 25.06
N PRO A 57 6.36 1.85 25.50
CA PRO A 57 5.92 0.84 26.44
C PRO A 57 6.24 -0.58 25.95
N LYS A 58 6.47 -1.50 26.90
CA LYS A 58 6.63 -2.92 26.57
C LYS A 58 5.40 -3.43 25.83
N GLY A 59 5.61 -4.10 24.69
CA GLY A 59 4.54 -4.59 23.83
C GLY A 59 4.05 -3.57 22.79
N PHE A 60 4.68 -2.40 22.67
CA PHE A 60 4.39 -1.50 21.56
C PHE A 60 4.77 -2.15 20.23
N VAL A 61 3.83 -2.16 19.28
CA VAL A 61 3.95 -2.78 17.96
C VAL A 61 4.34 -1.72 16.94
N PHE A 62 5.45 -1.94 16.25
CA PHE A 62 5.85 -1.18 15.07
C PHE A 62 5.47 -1.97 13.83
N GLY A 63 4.79 -1.34 12.88
CA GLY A 63 4.38 -2.02 11.67
C GLY A 63 4.24 -1.09 10.49
N THR A 64 4.08 -1.70 9.32
CA THR A 64 3.78 -1.02 8.06
C THR A 64 2.35 -1.35 7.63
N ALA A 65 1.82 -0.60 6.66
CA ALA A 65 0.46 -0.79 6.18
C ALA A 65 0.33 -0.65 4.66
N SER A 66 -0.59 -1.40 4.08
CA SER A 66 -1.01 -1.29 2.68
C SER A 66 -2.53 -1.44 2.52
N SER A 67 -2.98 -1.25 1.28
CA SER A 67 -4.32 -1.67 0.84
C SER A 67 -4.22 -2.43 -0.48
N ALA A 68 -5.14 -3.37 -0.69
CA ALA A 68 -5.13 -4.32 -1.79
C ALA A 68 -5.05 -3.63 -3.15
N PHE A 69 -5.96 -2.69 -3.45
CA PHE A 69 -5.97 -2.01 -4.75
C PHE A 69 -4.70 -1.20 -5.01
N GLN A 70 -4.10 -0.62 -3.97
CA GLN A 70 -2.90 0.22 -4.11
C GLN A 70 -1.60 -0.60 -4.28
N TYR A 71 -1.58 -1.87 -3.87
CA TYR A 71 -0.34 -2.67 -3.79
C TYR A 71 -0.36 -3.95 -4.63
N GLU A 72 -1.47 -4.68 -4.68
CA GLU A 72 -1.50 -6.04 -5.25
C GLU A 72 -1.27 -6.07 -6.76
N GLY A 73 -2.01 -5.27 -7.52
CA GLY A 73 -2.11 -5.44 -8.97
C GLY A 73 -2.85 -6.73 -9.35
N ALA A 74 -2.43 -7.34 -10.47
CA ALA A 74 -2.97 -8.60 -10.98
C ALA A 74 -4.50 -8.56 -11.13
N VAL A 75 -5.01 -7.46 -11.68
CA VAL A 75 -6.45 -7.13 -11.67
C VAL A 75 -7.33 -8.07 -12.51
N LYS A 76 -6.72 -8.80 -13.46
CA LYS A 76 -7.37 -9.75 -14.39
C LYS A 76 -6.94 -11.21 -14.18
N GLU A 77 -6.18 -11.49 -13.12
CA GLU A 77 -5.60 -12.80 -12.90
C GLU A 77 -6.43 -13.65 -11.96
N ASP A 78 -6.31 -14.97 -12.11
CA ASP A 78 -6.83 -15.98 -11.19
C ASP A 78 -8.30 -15.77 -10.80
N GLY A 79 -9.11 -15.30 -11.75
CA GLY A 79 -10.54 -15.15 -11.60
C GLY A 79 -11.00 -13.96 -10.76
N ARG A 80 -10.13 -13.01 -10.41
CA ARG A 80 -10.53 -11.75 -9.76
C ARG A 80 -11.57 -11.00 -10.61
N GLY A 81 -12.64 -10.51 -9.96
CA GLY A 81 -13.60 -9.59 -10.59
C GLY A 81 -13.15 -8.13 -10.49
N PRO A 82 -13.74 -7.21 -11.28
CA PRO A 82 -13.45 -5.79 -11.16
C PRO A 82 -14.03 -5.20 -9.87
N SER A 83 -13.31 -4.25 -9.28
CA SER A 83 -13.77 -3.35 -8.22
C SER A 83 -14.16 -1.98 -8.79
N VAL A 84 -14.82 -1.16 -7.97
CA VAL A 84 -15.15 0.23 -8.30
C VAL A 84 -13.93 1.08 -8.66
N TRP A 85 -12.78 0.77 -8.06
CA TRP A 85 -11.54 1.46 -8.38
C TRP A 85 -10.99 1.07 -9.75
N ASP A 86 -11.17 -0.18 -10.19
CA ASP A 86 -10.79 -0.58 -11.55
C ASP A 86 -11.60 0.25 -12.57
N ALA A 87 -12.92 0.37 -12.41
CA ALA A 87 -13.73 1.18 -13.32
C ALA A 87 -13.39 2.67 -13.25
N PHE A 88 -13.21 3.20 -12.04
CA PHE A 88 -12.91 4.61 -11.82
C PHE A 88 -11.55 5.02 -12.42
N SER A 89 -10.49 4.25 -12.20
CA SER A 89 -9.15 4.58 -12.71
C SER A 89 -9.05 4.49 -14.23
N HIS A 90 -9.88 3.67 -14.87
CA HIS A 90 -9.97 3.57 -16.33
C HIS A 90 -10.86 4.65 -16.96
N THR A 91 -11.51 5.50 -16.16
CA THR A 91 -12.30 6.62 -16.68
C THR A 91 -11.38 7.80 -17.01
N PHE A 92 -11.38 8.24 -18.26
CA PHE A 92 -10.54 9.34 -18.74
C PHE A 92 -10.71 10.61 -17.88
N GLY A 93 -9.57 11.20 -17.47
CA GLY A 93 -9.54 12.44 -16.71
C GLY A 93 -9.92 12.32 -15.22
N LYS A 94 -10.14 11.11 -14.70
CA LYS A 94 -10.39 10.90 -13.26
C LYS A 94 -9.11 10.81 -12.44
N ILE A 95 -8.03 10.31 -13.04
CA ILE A 95 -6.70 10.21 -12.43
C ILE A 95 -5.81 11.29 -13.04
N ILE A 96 -5.12 12.06 -12.20
CA ILE A 96 -4.34 13.25 -12.62
C ILE A 96 -3.25 12.89 -13.63
N ASP A 97 -2.53 11.80 -13.37
CA ASP A 97 -1.40 11.32 -14.15
C ASP A 97 -1.80 10.21 -15.13
N PHE A 98 -3.10 9.94 -15.28
CA PHE A 98 -3.67 8.91 -16.15
C PHE A 98 -3.18 7.48 -15.86
N SER A 99 -2.60 7.24 -14.69
CA SER A 99 -2.20 5.91 -14.24
C SER A 99 -3.38 5.10 -13.69
N ASN A 100 -3.17 3.80 -13.54
CA ASN A 100 -4.07 2.89 -12.86
C ASN A 100 -3.26 1.93 -11.98
N ALA A 101 -3.96 1.04 -11.28
CA ALA A 101 -3.34 0.03 -10.40
C ALA A 101 -3.41 -1.39 -10.98
N ASP A 102 -3.41 -1.53 -12.32
CA ASP A 102 -3.50 -2.85 -12.96
C ASP A 102 -2.36 -3.78 -12.51
N VAL A 103 -1.18 -3.19 -12.33
CA VAL A 103 0.03 -3.84 -11.81
C VAL A 103 0.42 -3.32 -10.43
N ALA A 104 0.18 -2.03 -10.13
CA ALA A 104 0.59 -1.40 -8.87
C ALA A 104 2.10 -1.61 -8.57
N VAL A 105 2.45 -2.10 -7.37
CA VAL A 105 3.82 -2.53 -7.03
C VAL A 105 4.02 -4.05 -7.20
N ASP A 106 3.02 -4.73 -7.78
CA ASP A 106 3.03 -6.15 -8.09
C ASP A 106 3.17 -7.06 -6.85
N GLN A 107 2.58 -6.64 -5.73
CA GLN A 107 2.63 -7.40 -4.48
C GLN A 107 1.95 -8.78 -4.64
N TYR A 108 0.98 -8.93 -5.55
CA TYR A 108 0.33 -10.21 -5.79
C TYR A 108 1.34 -11.33 -6.12
N HIS A 109 2.40 -11.00 -6.86
CA HIS A 109 3.47 -11.91 -7.23
C HIS A 109 4.71 -11.82 -6.33
N ARG A 110 4.98 -10.64 -5.78
CA ARG A 110 6.29 -10.29 -5.17
C ARG A 110 6.23 -10.05 -3.66
N PHE A 111 5.15 -10.45 -2.99
CA PHE A 111 5.00 -10.23 -1.55
C PHE A 111 6.14 -10.80 -0.71
N ASP A 112 6.83 -11.86 -1.14
CA ASP A 112 7.98 -12.42 -0.41
C ASP A 112 9.13 -11.40 -0.28
N GLU A 113 9.35 -10.56 -1.30
CA GLU A 113 10.36 -9.49 -1.26
C GLU A 113 9.96 -8.39 -0.27
N ASP A 114 8.68 -8.00 -0.28
CA ASP A 114 8.13 -7.01 0.66
C ASP A 114 8.26 -7.49 2.11
N ILE A 115 7.91 -8.75 2.37
CA ILE A 115 8.01 -9.36 3.71
C ILE A 115 9.47 -9.40 4.18
N LYS A 116 10.40 -9.75 3.30
CA LYS A 116 11.82 -9.72 3.63
C LYS A 116 12.28 -8.32 4.03
N LEU A 117 11.86 -7.28 3.32
CA LEU A 117 12.19 -5.90 3.66
C LEU A 117 11.60 -5.49 5.01
N MET A 118 10.34 -5.87 5.30
CA MET A 118 9.72 -5.61 6.60
C MET A 118 10.48 -6.27 7.74
N LYS A 119 10.98 -7.50 7.52
CA LYS A 119 11.82 -8.21 8.48
C LYS A 119 13.16 -7.53 8.70
N ASP A 120 13.85 -7.15 7.63
CA ASP A 120 15.16 -6.49 7.68
C ASP A 120 15.07 -5.11 8.37
N MET A 121 13.91 -4.43 8.27
CA MET A 121 13.61 -3.19 8.99
C MET A 121 13.20 -3.38 10.46
N GLY A 122 13.00 -4.62 10.91
CA GLY A 122 12.59 -4.91 12.28
C GLY A 122 11.13 -4.54 12.60
N MET A 123 10.22 -4.66 11.62
CA MET A 123 8.79 -4.48 11.85
C MET A 123 8.20 -5.71 12.56
N ASP A 124 7.27 -5.47 13.49
CA ASP A 124 6.58 -6.51 14.27
C ASP A 124 5.28 -6.95 13.61
N ALA A 125 4.59 -6.04 12.92
CA ALA A 125 3.29 -6.30 12.32
C ALA A 125 3.16 -5.72 10.90
N TYR A 126 2.26 -6.31 10.12
CA TYR A 126 1.86 -5.78 8.82
C TYR A 126 0.36 -5.68 8.72
N ARG A 127 -0.14 -4.47 8.51
CA ARG A 127 -1.55 -4.23 8.23
C ARG A 127 -1.80 -4.26 6.73
N PHE A 128 -2.69 -5.11 6.26
CA PHE A 128 -3.11 -5.13 4.85
C PHE A 128 -4.62 -5.25 4.74
N SER A 129 -5.17 -5.03 3.54
CA SER A 129 -6.57 -5.31 3.26
C SER A 129 -6.73 -6.51 2.34
N ILE A 130 -7.86 -7.21 2.47
CA ILE A 130 -8.25 -8.27 1.55
C ILE A 130 -9.08 -7.65 0.43
N SER A 131 -8.80 -8.01 -0.82
CA SER A 131 -9.60 -7.58 -1.95
C SER A 131 -10.91 -8.34 -2.02
N TRP A 132 -12.04 -7.68 -1.78
CA TRP A 132 -13.36 -8.31 -1.86
C TRP A 132 -13.58 -8.89 -3.27
N SER A 133 -13.31 -8.09 -4.30
CA SER A 133 -13.44 -8.51 -5.71
C SER A 133 -12.56 -9.72 -6.10
N ARG A 134 -11.48 -9.99 -5.35
CA ARG A 134 -10.64 -11.17 -5.54
C ARG A 134 -11.22 -12.41 -4.86
N ILE A 135 -11.86 -12.27 -3.69
CA ILE A 135 -12.51 -13.38 -2.97
C ILE A 135 -13.87 -13.73 -3.59
N PHE A 136 -14.69 -12.73 -3.90
CA PHE A 136 -16.01 -12.87 -4.52
C PHE A 136 -16.06 -12.04 -5.82
N PRO A 137 -15.68 -12.62 -6.97
CA PRO A 137 -15.67 -11.90 -8.25
C PRO A 137 -17.04 -11.37 -8.66
N ASN A 138 -18.11 -12.08 -8.26
CA ASN A 138 -19.49 -11.68 -8.49
C ASN A 138 -20.10 -10.90 -7.30
N GLY A 139 -19.25 -10.40 -6.39
CA GLY A 139 -19.64 -9.66 -5.19
C GLY A 139 -20.13 -10.55 -4.04
N THR A 140 -20.87 -11.61 -4.36
CA THR A 140 -21.38 -12.59 -3.40
C THR A 140 -21.41 -13.99 -4.02
N GLY A 141 -21.74 -15.00 -3.22
CA GLY A 141 -21.94 -16.37 -3.66
C GLY A 141 -20.64 -17.14 -3.83
N LYS A 142 -20.35 -17.60 -5.06
CA LYS A 142 -19.21 -18.49 -5.31
C LYS A 142 -17.89 -17.78 -5.01
N ILE A 143 -17.14 -18.37 -4.07
CA ILE A 143 -15.78 -17.96 -3.72
C ILE A 143 -14.82 -18.29 -4.86
N ASN A 144 -13.83 -17.43 -5.05
CA ASN A 144 -12.67 -17.69 -5.87
C ASN A 144 -11.54 -18.30 -5.01
N GLN A 145 -11.32 -19.60 -5.18
CA GLN A 145 -10.33 -20.32 -4.37
C GLN A 145 -8.90 -19.80 -4.57
N ALA A 146 -8.53 -19.37 -5.78
CA ALA A 146 -7.19 -18.83 -6.03
C ALA A 146 -6.94 -17.53 -5.24
N GLY A 147 -7.97 -16.68 -5.07
CA GLY A 147 -7.92 -15.52 -4.20
C GLY A 147 -7.70 -15.89 -2.73
N VAL A 148 -8.41 -16.91 -2.24
CA VAL A 148 -8.24 -17.43 -0.87
C VAL A 148 -6.84 -18.00 -0.67
N ASP A 149 -6.35 -18.79 -1.63
CA ASP A 149 -5.03 -19.41 -1.59
C ASP A 149 -3.92 -18.36 -1.61
N HIS A 150 -4.09 -17.26 -2.34
CA HIS A 150 -3.18 -16.12 -2.32
C HIS A 150 -3.04 -15.53 -0.90
N TYR A 151 -4.14 -15.16 -0.25
CA TYR A 151 -4.06 -14.59 1.11
C TYR A 151 -3.57 -15.61 2.14
N ASN A 152 -3.89 -16.89 1.99
CA ASN A 152 -3.33 -17.94 2.84
C ASN A 152 -1.81 -18.03 2.71
N LYS A 153 -1.28 -18.03 1.48
CA LYS A 153 0.18 -18.00 1.24
C LYS A 153 0.80 -16.74 1.83
N PHE A 154 0.17 -15.59 1.62
CA PHE A 154 0.68 -14.31 2.11
C PHE A 154 0.73 -14.25 3.65
N ILE A 155 -0.36 -14.65 4.32
CA ILE A 155 -0.44 -14.73 5.78
C ILE A 155 0.58 -15.73 6.32
N ASN A 156 0.70 -16.90 5.71
CA ASN A 156 1.70 -17.90 6.13
C ASN A 156 3.13 -17.37 5.99
N ALA A 157 3.43 -16.62 4.93
CA ALA A 157 4.73 -16.00 4.72
C ALA A 157 5.04 -14.91 5.77
N LEU A 158 4.06 -14.07 6.14
CA LEU A 158 4.21 -13.09 7.22
C LEU A 158 4.52 -13.77 8.56
N LEU A 159 3.71 -14.76 8.91
CA LEU A 159 3.86 -15.52 10.15
C LEU A 159 5.21 -16.27 10.20
N ALA A 160 5.66 -16.83 9.07
CA ALA A 160 6.95 -17.49 8.98
C ALA A 160 8.15 -16.55 9.26
N GLN A 161 7.99 -15.25 9.03
CA GLN A 161 8.99 -14.22 9.36
C GLN A 161 8.77 -13.60 10.75
N GLY A 162 7.76 -14.04 11.49
CA GLY A 162 7.38 -13.50 12.79
C GLY A 162 6.77 -12.10 12.72
N ILE A 163 6.11 -11.78 11.59
CA ILE A 163 5.38 -10.53 11.40
C ILE A 163 3.89 -10.81 11.61
N GLU A 164 3.26 -10.07 12.52
CA GLU A 164 1.86 -10.27 12.88
C GLU A 164 0.91 -9.63 11.83
N PRO A 165 -0.02 -10.41 11.23
CA PRO A 165 -0.93 -9.90 10.21
C PRO A 165 -2.13 -9.17 10.82
N TYR A 166 -2.31 -7.89 10.50
CA TYR A 166 -3.47 -7.09 10.89
C TYR A 166 -4.38 -6.86 9.68
N VAL A 167 -5.53 -7.55 9.64
CA VAL A 167 -6.36 -7.60 8.43
C VAL A 167 -7.46 -6.54 8.44
N THR A 168 -7.52 -5.75 7.36
CA THR A 168 -8.64 -4.87 7.04
C THR A 168 -9.58 -5.58 6.05
N LEU A 169 -10.81 -5.86 6.44
CA LEU A 169 -11.74 -6.61 5.58
C LEU A 169 -12.25 -5.82 4.37
N PHE A 170 -12.26 -4.50 4.45
CA PHE A 170 -12.71 -3.63 3.37
C PHE A 170 -11.89 -2.33 3.34
N HIS A 171 -11.36 -1.97 2.18
CA HIS A 171 -10.60 -0.74 1.99
C HIS A 171 -10.98 -0.04 0.67
N TRP A 172 -12.25 0.35 0.57
CA TRP A 172 -12.82 1.11 -0.55
C TRP A 172 -12.87 0.35 -1.89
N ASP A 173 -12.70 -0.96 -1.86
CA ASP A 173 -12.52 -1.83 -3.04
C ASP A 173 -13.78 -2.66 -3.36
N LEU A 174 -14.96 -2.04 -3.27
CA LEU A 174 -16.24 -2.69 -3.50
C LEU A 174 -16.26 -3.36 -4.90
N PRO A 175 -16.69 -4.63 -5.04
CA PRO A 175 -16.88 -5.24 -6.35
C PRO A 175 -17.81 -4.41 -7.24
N GLN A 176 -17.38 -4.12 -8.47
CA GLN A 176 -18.13 -3.27 -9.41
C GLN A 176 -19.55 -3.81 -9.64
N VAL A 177 -19.71 -5.13 -9.71
CA VAL A 177 -21.01 -5.80 -9.86
C VAL A 177 -22.02 -5.44 -8.75
N LEU A 178 -21.57 -5.18 -7.53
CA LEU A 178 -22.44 -4.74 -6.44
C LEU A 178 -22.81 -3.27 -6.58
N HIS A 179 -21.87 -2.45 -7.07
CA HIS A 179 -22.16 -1.07 -7.43
C HIS A 179 -23.18 -1.00 -8.56
N ASP A 180 -23.02 -1.78 -9.62
CA ASP A 180 -23.93 -1.80 -10.77
C ASP A 180 -25.33 -2.31 -10.39
N ARG A 181 -25.38 -3.35 -9.56
CA ARG A 181 -26.65 -3.99 -9.19
C ARG A 181 -27.46 -3.19 -8.17
N TYR A 182 -26.78 -2.59 -7.20
CA TYR A 182 -27.43 -1.99 -6.02
C TYR A 182 -27.06 -0.53 -5.83
N ASN A 183 -26.33 0.13 -6.73
CA ASN A 183 -25.79 1.47 -6.49
C ASN A 183 -24.82 1.53 -5.28
N GLY A 184 -24.19 0.39 -4.95
CA GLY A 184 -23.20 0.25 -3.90
C GLY A 184 -23.71 0.63 -2.52
N TRP A 185 -22.91 1.38 -1.75
CA TRP A 185 -23.22 1.79 -0.37
C TRP A 185 -24.45 2.68 -0.22
N LEU A 186 -25.09 3.11 -1.31
CA LEU A 186 -26.38 3.82 -1.25
C LEU A 186 -27.56 2.87 -1.01
N SER A 187 -27.32 1.57 -0.90
CA SER A 187 -28.33 0.53 -0.77
C SER A 187 -28.07 -0.35 0.44
N PRO A 188 -29.11 -0.69 1.24
CA PRO A 188 -28.97 -1.51 2.45
C PRO A 188 -28.65 -3.00 2.20
N GLN A 189 -28.47 -3.41 0.95
CA GLN A 189 -28.14 -4.76 0.52
C GLN A 189 -26.62 -5.01 0.49
N ILE A 190 -25.83 -3.95 0.65
CA ILE A 190 -24.37 -3.98 0.74
C ILE A 190 -23.98 -3.80 2.21
#